data_AF-A0A5B0WVR2-F1
#
_entry.id   AF-A0A5B0WVR2-F1
#
_cell.length_a   1.000
_cell.length_b   1.000
_cell.length_c   1.000
_cell.angle_alpha   90.00
_cell.angle_beta   90.00
_cell.angle_gamma   90.00
#
_symmetry.space_group_name_H-M   'P 1'
#
loop_
_entity.id
_entity.type
_entity.pdbx_description
1 polymer ?
#
loop_
_entity_poly.entity_id
_entity_poly.type
_entity_poly.pdbx_seq_one_letter_code
_entity_poly.pdbx_strand_id
1 'polypeptide(L)'
;MKKITGVRRIASALVIACLVMPQAVLAESAIDESPNEWAMVGDLLVARPAGLVLTAGGAAVWLVSLPFTLLAGHAGEAAETLVLGPGESTFMRCLGCRNTGYTNKDVEAIREARED
;
A
#
# COMPACT_ATOMS: atom_id res chain seq x y z
N MET A 1 2.72 16.78 -38.63
CA MET A 1 1.49 16.93 -37.82
C MET A 1 1.26 15.82 -36.79
N LYS A 2 1.71 14.56 -36.98
CA LYS A 2 1.45 13.42 -36.08
C LYS A 2 2.07 13.51 -34.66
N LYS A 3 3.19 14.23 -34.49
CA LYS A 3 3.88 14.40 -33.19
C LYS A 3 3.07 15.22 -32.17
N ILE A 4 2.35 16.24 -32.64
CA ILE A 4 1.59 17.17 -31.78
C ILE A 4 0.35 16.48 -31.19
N THR A 5 -0.30 15.60 -31.95
CA THR A 5 -1.42 14.79 -31.48
C THR A 5 -1.01 13.78 -30.41
N GLY A 6 0.21 13.23 -30.50
CA GLY A 6 0.77 12.31 -29.49
C GLY A 6 1.06 13.01 -28.16
N VAL A 7 1.72 14.17 -28.20
CA VAL A 7 2.00 14.99 -27.00
C VAL A 7 0.71 15.41 -26.31
N ARG A 8 -0.31 15.82 -27.08
CA ARG A 8 -1.61 16.22 -26.53
C ARG A 8 -2.36 15.06 -25.87
N ARG A 9 -2.22 13.83 -26.38
CA ARG A 9 -2.80 12.61 -25.77
C ARG A 9 -2.11 12.22 -24.46
N ILE A 10 -0.77 12.32 -24.41
CA ILE A 10 0.02 12.08 -23.20
C ILE A 10 -0.33 13.12 -22.14
N ALA A 11 -0.38 14.40 -22.52
CA ALA A 11 -0.77 15.48 -21.63
C ALA A 11 -2.19 15.31 -21.07
N SER A 12 -3.15 14.91 -21.91
CA SER A 12 -4.51 14.62 -21.43
C SER A 12 -4.56 13.39 -20.50
N ALA A 13 -3.79 12.34 -20.78
CA ALA A 13 -3.75 11.16 -19.90
C ALA A 13 -3.13 11.48 -18.53
N LEU A 14 -2.08 12.32 -18.50
CA LEU A 14 -1.45 12.78 -17.27
C LEU A 14 -2.41 13.62 -16.42
N VAL A 15 -3.14 14.57 -17.02
CA VAL A 15 -4.12 15.40 -16.31
C VAL A 15 -5.27 14.56 -15.76
N ILE A 16 -5.76 13.59 -16.52
CA ILE A 16 -6.80 12.66 -16.04
C ILE A 16 -6.25 11.82 -14.87
N ALA A 17 -5.03 11.31 -14.93
CA ALA A 17 -4.41 10.56 -13.84
C ALA A 17 -4.25 11.41 -12.56
N CYS A 18 -3.82 12.66 -12.69
CA CYS A 18 -3.71 13.60 -11.56
C CYS A 18 -5.07 13.95 -10.94
N LEU A 19 -6.14 13.98 -11.74
CA LEU A 19 -7.50 14.23 -11.24
C LEU A 19 -8.14 13.00 -10.60
N VAL A 20 -7.80 11.78 -11.04
CA VAL A 20 -8.39 10.52 -10.53
C VAL A 20 -7.70 10.02 -9.26
N MET A 21 -6.41 10.32 -9.06
CA MET A 21 -5.68 9.89 -7.85
C MET A 21 -6.30 10.36 -6.52
N PRO A 22 -6.71 11.64 -6.34
CA PRO A 22 -7.29 12.10 -5.09
C PRO A 22 -8.62 11.42 -4.73
N GLN A 23 -9.37 10.95 -5.74
CA GLN A 23 -10.69 10.35 -5.55
C GLN A 23 -10.59 9.00 -4.82
N ALA A 24 -9.51 8.25 -5.05
CA ALA A 24 -9.25 6.96 -4.41
C ALA A 24 -8.91 7.09 -2.91
N VAL A 25 -8.29 8.21 -2.53
CA VAL A 25 -7.92 8.51 -1.14
C VAL A 25 -9.12 9.00 -0.32
N LEU A 26 -10.08 9.67 -0.93
CA LEU A 26 -11.29 10.18 -0.24
C LEU A 26 -12.41 9.14 -0.12
N ALA A 27 -12.42 8.12 -0.99
CA ALA A 27 -13.37 7.00 -0.94
C ALA A 27 -13.18 6.09 0.28
N GLU A 28 -12.11 6.30 1.08
CA GLU A 28 -11.83 5.55 2.30
C GLU A 28 -12.83 5.81 3.44
N SER A 29 -13.70 6.83 3.34
CA SER A 29 -14.56 7.30 4.43
C SER A 29 -16.00 6.77 4.42
N ALA A 30 -16.40 5.96 3.43
CA ALA A 30 -17.80 5.58 3.21
C ALA A 30 -18.11 4.08 3.33
N ILE A 31 -17.18 3.26 3.84
CA ILE A 31 -17.41 1.82 4.02
C ILE A 31 -17.44 1.49 5.50
N ASP A 32 -18.60 0.96 5.89
CA ASP A 32 -19.00 0.53 7.23
C ASP A 32 -17.94 -0.37 7.90
N GLU A 33 -17.46 0.06 9.07
CA GLU A 33 -16.52 -0.65 9.93
C GLU A 33 -17.26 -1.67 10.82
N SER A 34 -18.14 -2.44 10.21
CA SER A 34 -18.58 -3.71 10.78
C SER A 34 -17.52 -4.77 10.42
N PRO A 35 -17.29 -5.79 11.27
CA PRO A 35 -16.46 -6.95 10.91
C PRO A 35 -17.19 -7.75 9.85
N ASN A 36 -17.27 -7.20 8.65
CA ASN A 36 -17.89 -7.83 7.51
C ASN A 36 -16.87 -8.79 6.89
N GLU A 37 -17.32 -10.01 6.62
CA GLU A 37 -16.48 -11.06 6.02
C GLU A 37 -15.87 -10.57 4.69
N TRP A 38 -16.60 -9.67 4.02
CA TRP A 38 -16.21 -9.01 2.79
C TRP A 38 -14.98 -8.09 2.92
N ALA A 39 -14.77 -7.37 4.03
CA ALA A 39 -13.57 -6.56 4.23
C ALA A 39 -12.35 -7.44 4.46
N MET A 40 -12.49 -8.57 5.15
CA MET A 40 -11.37 -9.50 5.33
C MET A 40 -11.00 -10.20 4.01
N VAL A 41 -12.00 -10.63 3.23
CA VAL A 41 -11.78 -11.22 1.91
C VAL A 41 -11.21 -10.18 0.93
N GLY A 42 -11.71 -8.95 0.95
CA GLY A 42 -11.19 -7.84 0.15
C GLY A 42 -9.76 -7.46 0.53
N ASP A 43 -9.44 -7.42 1.83
CA ASP A 43 -8.07 -7.20 2.31
C ASP A 43 -7.13 -8.32 1.81
N LEU A 44 -7.58 -9.58 1.87
CA LEU A 44 -6.76 -10.72 1.45
C LEU A 44 -6.58 -10.84 -0.07
N LEU A 45 -7.64 -10.63 -0.85
CA LEU A 45 -7.62 -10.86 -2.29
C LEU A 45 -7.21 -9.64 -3.10
N VAL A 46 -7.38 -8.43 -2.55
CA VAL A 46 -7.14 -7.19 -3.29
C VAL A 46 -6.07 -6.37 -2.60
N ALA A 47 -6.25 -5.99 -1.33
CA ALA A 47 -5.35 -5.05 -0.67
C ALA A 47 -3.94 -5.62 -0.49
N ARG A 48 -3.81 -6.87 -0.01
CA ARG A 48 -2.52 -7.53 0.21
C ARG A 48 -1.75 -7.82 -1.09
N PRO A 49 -2.36 -8.36 -2.16
CA PRO A 49 -1.67 -8.51 -3.44
C PRO A 49 -1.26 -7.16 -4.04
N ALA A 50 -2.11 -6.14 -3.92
CA ALA A 50 -1.75 -4.79 -4.36
C ALA A 50 -0.57 -4.24 -3.56
N GLY A 51 -0.58 -4.39 -2.23
CA GLY A 51 0.54 -4.04 -1.36
C GLY A 51 1.83 -4.77 -1.74
N LEU A 52 1.76 -6.07 -2.05
CA LEU A 52 2.90 -6.86 -2.53
C LEU A 52 3.47 -6.32 -3.84
N VAL A 53 2.60 -5.95 -4.79
CA VAL A 53 3.03 -5.33 -6.05
C VAL A 53 3.70 -3.98 -5.81
N LEU A 54 3.18 -3.18 -4.87
CA LEU A 54 3.80 -1.91 -4.49
C LEU A 54 5.17 -2.12 -3.84
N THR A 55 5.31 -3.08 -2.90
CA THR A 55 6.60 -3.42 -2.29
C THR A 55 7.60 -3.92 -3.34
N ALA A 56 7.17 -4.78 -4.25
CA ALA A 56 8.02 -5.28 -5.33
C ALA A 56 8.44 -4.16 -6.30
N GLY A 57 7.52 -3.26 -6.63
CA GLY A 57 7.80 -2.07 -7.43
C GLY A 57 8.78 -1.12 -6.74
N GLY A 58 8.58 -0.85 -5.45
CA GLY A 58 9.49 -0.06 -4.62
C GLY A 58 10.89 -0.67 -4.55
N ALA A 59 10.98 -1.99 -4.42
CA ALA A 59 12.26 -2.72 -4.49
C ALA A 59 12.93 -2.59 -5.86
N ALA A 60 12.18 -2.67 -6.96
CA ALA A 60 12.71 -2.46 -8.29
C ALA A 60 13.24 -1.04 -8.48
N VAL A 61 12.52 -0.03 -8.00
CA VAL A 61 12.97 1.37 -8.02
C VAL A 61 14.24 1.55 -7.18
N TRP A 62 14.31 0.94 -6.00
CA TRP A 62 15.49 0.95 -5.16
C TRP A 62 16.71 0.30 -5.84
N LEU A 63 16.52 -0.81 -6.55
CA LEU A 63 17.59 -1.45 -7.33
C LEU A 63 18.14 -0.53 -8.43
N VAL A 64 17.29 0.24 -9.10
CA VAL A 64 17.72 1.21 -10.12
C VAL A 64 18.39 2.42 -9.48
N SER A 65 18.00 2.82 -8.26
CA SER A 65 18.59 3.96 -7.54
C SER A 65 19.86 3.61 -6.77
N LEU A 66 20.14 2.32 -6.52
CA LEU A 66 21.34 1.83 -5.84
C LEU A 66 22.67 2.48 -6.25
N PRO A 67 23.03 2.62 -7.54
CA PRO A 67 24.28 3.27 -7.91
C PRO A 67 24.38 4.71 -7.39
N PHE A 68 23.26 5.43 -7.28
CA PHE A 68 23.24 6.79 -6.74
C PHE A 68 23.21 6.80 -5.22
N THR A 69 22.40 5.94 -4.60
CA THR A 69 22.24 5.92 -3.14
C THR A 69 23.46 5.33 -2.43
N LEU A 70 24.21 4.43 -3.08
CA LEU A 70 25.51 3.96 -2.58
C LEU A 70 26.56 5.06 -2.63
N LEU A 71 26.61 5.83 -3.73
CA LEU A 71 27.51 7.00 -3.83
C LEU A 71 27.15 8.09 -2.81
N ALA A 72 25.86 8.25 -2.52
CA ALA A 72 25.37 9.18 -1.50
C ALA A 72 25.52 8.66 -0.06
N GLY A 73 25.82 7.37 0.15
CA GLY A 73 25.95 6.78 1.49
C GLY A 73 24.63 6.50 2.22
N HIS A 74 23.47 6.57 1.54
CA HIS A 74 22.13 6.44 2.14
C HIS A 74 21.29 5.31 1.50
N ALA A 75 21.94 4.26 0.98
CA ALA A 75 21.24 3.13 0.36
C ALA A 75 20.31 2.37 1.33
N GLY A 76 20.69 2.26 2.61
CA GLY A 76 19.86 1.63 3.64
C GLY A 76 18.58 2.40 3.93
N GLU A 77 18.71 3.71 4.17
CA GLU A 77 17.56 4.60 4.40
C GLU A 77 16.57 4.55 3.23
N ALA A 78 17.08 4.57 2.00
CA ALA A 78 16.26 4.46 0.80
C ALA A 78 15.53 3.11 0.70
N ALA A 79 16.18 2.01 1.11
CA ALA A 79 15.54 0.70 1.17
C ALA A 79 14.43 0.66 2.22
N GLU A 80 14.66 1.31 3.36
CA GLU A 80 13.71 1.37 4.46
C GLU A 80 12.43 2.10 4.05
N THR A 81 12.55 3.23 3.35
CA THR A 81 11.37 3.98 2.90
C THR A 81 10.68 3.34 1.70
N LEU A 82 11.43 2.84 0.72
CA LEU A 82 10.86 2.36 -0.55
C LEU A 82 10.40 0.90 -0.49
N VAL A 83 10.93 0.10 0.44
CA VAL A 83 10.68 -1.34 0.50
C VAL A 83 10.10 -1.74 1.85
N LEU A 84 10.79 -1.41 2.95
CA LEU A 84 10.40 -1.90 4.27
C LEU A 84 9.10 -1.25 4.76
N GLY A 85 8.91 0.06 4.60
CA GLY A 85 7.66 0.74 4.96
C GLY A 85 6.42 0.17 4.25
N PRO A 86 6.43 0.05 2.90
CA PRO A 86 5.35 -0.61 2.16
C PRO A 86 5.17 -2.08 2.53
N GLY A 87 6.27 -2.79 2.80
CA GLY A 87 6.22 -4.18 3.24
C GLY A 87 5.55 -4.34 4.62
N GLU A 88 5.91 -3.51 5.59
CA GLU A 88 5.36 -3.56 6.95
C GLU A 88 3.86 -3.26 6.94
N SER A 89 3.44 -2.21 6.23
CA SER A 89 2.01 -1.88 6.07
C SER A 89 1.19 -2.97 5.35
N THR A 90 1.83 -3.83 4.56
CA THR A 90 1.16 -4.93 3.85
C THR A 90 1.14 -6.22 4.65
N PHE A 91 2.25 -6.59 5.28
CA PHE A 91 2.44 -7.90 5.92
C PHE A 91 2.23 -7.88 7.43
N MET A 92 2.56 -6.76 8.10
CA MET A 92 2.48 -6.63 9.57
C MET A 92 1.19 -5.95 10.03
N ARG A 93 0.27 -5.71 9.10
CA ARG A 93 -1.05 -5.16 9.37
C ARG A 93 -2.05 -6.30 9.63
N CYS A 94 -2.89 -6.14 10.65
CA CYS A 94 -3.97 -7.07 10.91
C CYS A 94 -4.90 -7.23 9.70
N LEU A 95 -5.44 -8.43 9.53
CA LEU A 95 -6.41 -8.73 8.50
C LEU A 95 -7.68 -7.90 8.72
N GLY A 96 -8.00 -7.03 7.76
CA GLY A 96 -9.15 -6.13 7.86
C GLY A 96 -8.96 -4.88 8.74
N CYS A 97 -7.80 -4.68 9.38
CA CYS A 97 -7.54 -3.45 10.14
C CYS A 97 -6.87 -2.39 9.26
N ARG A 98 -7.23 -1.11 9.44
CA ARG A 98 -6.61 -0.04 8.66
C ARG A 98 -5.22 0.38 9.15
N ASN A 99 -4.97 0.25 10.46
CA ASN A 99 -3.71 0.61 11.13
C ASN A 99 -2.76 -0.59 11.28
N THR A 100 -1.45 -0.34 11.28
CA THR A 100 -0.41 -1.34 11.55
C THR A 100 -0.44 -1.80 13.01
N GLY A 101 -0.06 -3.06 13.24
CA GLY A 101 -0.07 -3.68 14.57
C GLY A 101 -1.08 -4.80 14.73
N TYR A 102 -1.02 -5.48 15.88
CA TYR A 102 -1.88 -6.61 16.24
C TYR A 102 -3.10 -6.15 17.04
N THR A 103 -4.30 -6.60 16.66
CA THR A 103 -5.54 -6.22 17.35
C THR A 103 -5.72 -6.94 18.70
N ASN A 104 -4.90 -7.95 19.01
CA ASN A 104 -4.94 -8.80 20.22
C ASN A 104 -6.31 -9.38 20.62
N LYS A 105 -7.33 -9.27 19.76
CA LYS A 105 -8.69 -9.77 20.05
C LYS A 105 -8.73 -11.27 20.31
N ASP A 106 -7.86 -12.03 19.65
CA ASP A 106 -7.74 -13.47 19.88
C ASP A 106 -7.17 -13.77 21.28
N VAL A 107 -6.25 -12.93 21.77
CA VAL A 107 -5.66 -13.05 23.11
C VAL A 107 -6.69 -12.71 24.19
N GLU A 108 -7.50 -11.66 23.96
CA GLU A 108 -8.60 -11.29 24.85
C GLU A 108 -9.67 -12.40 24.91
N ALA A 109 -10.08 -12.94 23.77
CA ALA A 109 -11.05 -14.03 23.70
C ALA A 109 -10.56 -15.32 24.39
N ILE A 110 -9.28 -15.67 24.23
CA ILE A 110 -8.67 -16.82 24.93
C ILE A 110 -8.57 -16.56 26.43
N ARG A 111 -8.36 -15.31 26.86
CA ARG A 111 -8.28 -14.94 28.27
C ARG A 111 -9.64 -15.02 28.95
N GLU A 112 -10.69 -14.52 28.31
CA GLU A 112 -12.07 -14.68 28.79
C GLU A 112 -12.45 -16.15 28.92
N ALA A 113 -12.21 -16.97 27.88
CA ALA A 113 -12.51 -18.41 27.91
C ALA A 113 -11.69 -19.23 28.94
N ARG A 114 -10.65 -18.63 29.55
CA ARG A 114 -9.83 -19.24 30.61
C ARG A 114 -10.21 -18.72 32.00
N GLU A 115 -10.86 -17.56 32.09
CA GLU A 115 -11.38 -17.00 33.34
C GLU A 115 -12.73 -17.64 33.74
N ASP A 116 -13.37 -18.39 32.81
CA ASP A 116 -14.52 -19.27 33.03
C ASP A 116 -14.13 -20.70 33.49
#